data_AF-A0A4R3EC37-F1
#
_entry.id   AF-A0A4R3EC37-F1
#
_cell.length_a   1.000
_cell.length_b   1.000
_cell.length_c   1.000
_cell.angle_alpha   90.00
_cell.angle_beta   90.00
_cell.angle_gamma   90.00
#
_symmetry.space_group_name_H-M   'P 1'
#
loop_
_entity.id
_entity.type
_entity.pdbx_description
1 polymer ?
#
loop_
_entity_poly.entity_id
_entity_poly.type
_entity_poly.pdbx_seq_one_letter_code
_entity_poly.pdbx_strand_id
1 'polypeptide(L)'
;MQHYYSEIIASANPPTRHGKRACMVEFIGRDGWEVWCFYEQGGAFGYVDHLTSPWGDKIEPWRVADTDPLVDLRRWKPAAPTTH
;
A
#
# COMPACT_ATOMS: atom_id res chain seq x y z
N MET A 1 7.64 -14.22 -0.39
CA MET A 1 6.59 -13.46 -1.12
C MET A 1 6.18 -12.20 -0.36
N GLN A 2 5.93 -12.26 0.95
CA GLN A 2 5.60 -11.10 1.79
C GLN A 2 6.62 -9.94 1.72
N HIS A 3 7.92 -10.24 1.82
CA HIS A 3 8.98 -9.23 1.73
C HIS A 3 8.95 -8.44 0.41
N TYR A 4 8.61 -9.11 -0.70
CA TYR A 4 8.53 -8.49 -2.02
C TYR A 4 7.41 -7.45 -2.08
N TYR A 5 6.22 -7.76 -1.55
CA TYR A 5 5.11 -6.81 -1.50
C TYR A 5 5.38 -5.63 -0.57
N SER A 6 6.04 -5.86 0.58
CA SER A 6 6.43 -4.75 1.45
C SER A 6 7.45 -3.81 0.81
N GLU A 7 8.37 -4.33 -0.01
CA GLU A 7 9.33 -3.52 -0.77
C GLU A 7 8.65 -2.70 -1.87
N ILE A 8 7.67 -3.29 -2.56
CA ILE A 8 6.84 -2.59 -3.55
C ILE A 8 6.12 -1.41 -2.89
N ILE A 9 5.45 -1.63 -1.75
CA ILE A 9 4.71 -0.57 -1.06
C ILE A 9 5.65 0.48 -0.46
N ALA A 10 6.82 0.10 0.07
CA ALA A 10 7.80 1.08 0.58
C ALA A 10 8.36 2.00 -0.52
N SER A 11 8.37 1.54 -1.78
CA SER A 11 8.79 2.36 -2.91
C SER A 11 7.72 3.32 -3.44
N ALA A 12 6.45 3.09 -3.07
CA ALA A 12 5.35 4.00 -3.37
C ALA A 12 5.50 5.28 -2.52
N ASN A 13 5.79 6.40 -3.18
CA ASN A 13 5.98 7.67 -2.49
C ASN A 13 4.62 8.28 -2.11
N PRO A 14 4.39 8.63 -0.83
CA PRO A 14 3.15 9.31 -0.43
C PRO A 14 2.99 10.66 -1.15
N PRO A 15 1.76 11.13 -1.42
CA PRO A 15 1.56 12.38 -2.12
C PRO A 15 2.03 13.55 -1.26
N THR A 16 2.62 14.57 -1.90
CA THR A 16 3.17 15.76 -1.22
C THR A 16 2.10 16.70 -0.63
N ARG A 17 0.83 16.54 -1.01
CA ARG A 17 -0.31 17.30 -0.44
C ARG A 17 -1.52 16.40 -0.29
N HIS A 18 -1.98 16.22 0.94
CA HIS A 18 -3.26 15.58 1.21
C HIS A 18 -4.39 16.62 1.13
N GLY A 19 -5.42 16.33 0.32
CA GLY A 19 -6.67 17.10 0.34
C GLY A 19 -7.38 16.97 1.69
N LYS A 20 -8.21 17.93 2.07
CA LYS A 20 -8.94 17.97 3.36
C LYS A 20 -10.00 16.86 3.56
N ARG A 21 -9.99 15.79 2.76
CA ARG A 21 -11.03 14.74 2.74
C ARG A 21 -10.38 13.37 2.69
N ALA A 22 -11.09 12.37 3.22
CA ALA A 22 -10.72 10.99 3.02
C ALA A 22 -10.70 10.67 1.52
N CYS A 23 -9.62 10.08 1.02
CA CYS A 23 -9.47 9.82 -0.39
C CYS A 23 -8.67 8.54 -0.64
N MET A 24 -9.02 7.89 -1.74
CA MET A 24 -8.20 6.82 -2.32
C MET A 24 -7.09 7.45 -3.16
N VAL A 25 -5.88 6.97 -3.00
CA VAL A 25 -4.71 7.42 -3.74
C VAL A 25 -4.04 6.21 -4.37
N GLU A 26 -3.72 6.33 -5.64
CA GLU A 26 -2.96 5.35 -6.40
C GLU A 26 -1.47 5.72 -6.38
N PHE A 27 -0.63 4.70 -6.23
CA PHE A 27 0.82 4.80 -6.33
C PHE A 27 1.38 3.78 -7.31
N ILE A 28 2.40 4.21 -8.05
CA ILE A 28 3.20 3.30 -8.87
C ILE A 28 4.24 2.63 -7.97
N GLY A 29 4.10 1.32 -7.80
CA GLY A 29 5.08 0.47 -7.15
C GLY A 29 6.20 0.04 -8.10
N ARG A 30 7.10 -0.84 -7.63
CA ARG A 30 8.14 -1.45 -8.47
C ARG A 30 7.54 -2.40 -9.50
N ASP A 31 8.28 -2.60 -10.58
CA ASP A 31 8.02 -3.62 -11.62
C ASP A 31 6.63 -3.57 -12.27
N GLY A 32 5.99 -2.39 -12.31
CA GLY A 32 4.67 -2.20 -12.92
C GLY A 32 3.49 -2.56 -12.00
N TRP A 33 3.74 -2.74 -10.70
CA TRP A 33 2.68 -2.87 -9.70
C TRP A 33 2.02 -1.53 -9.42
N GLU A 34 0.72 -1.56 -9.14
CA GLU A 34 -0.02 -0.42 -8.61
C GLU A 34 -0.44 -0.71 -7.17
N VAL A 35 -0.35 0.29 -6.31
CA VAL A 35 -0.77 0.21 -4.91
C VAL A 35 -1.80 1.28 -4.64
N TRP A 36 -2.98 0.86 -4.19
CA TRP A 36 -4.08 1.74 -3.86
C TRP A 36 -4.18 1.87 -2.34
N CYS A 37 -4.24 3.08 -1.83
CA CYS A 37 -4.23 3.38 -0.41
C CYS A 37 -5.35 4.34 -0.04
N PHE A 38 -5.99 4.07 1.09
CA PHE A 38 -6.97 4.97 1.69
C PHE A 38 -6.31 5.87 2.73
N TYR A 39 -6.57 7.17 2.64
CA TYR A 39 -6.21 8.16 3.63
C TYR A 39 -7.45 8.68 4.37
N GLU A 40 -7.33 8.85 5.68
CA GLU A 40 -8.38 9.42 6.51
C GLU A 40 -8.45 10.95 6.38
N GLN A 41 -9.55 11.52 6.89
CA GLN A 41 -9.68 12.96 7.01
C GLN A 41 -8.55 13.51 7.90
N GLY A 42 -7.78 14.47 7.39
CA GLY A 42 -6.58 14.98 8.08
C GLY A 42 -5.28 14.46 7.49
N GLY A 43 -5.32 13.60 6.47
CA GLY A 43 -4.15 13.16 5.72
C GLY A 43 -3.35 12.04 6.39
N ALA A 44 -3.89 11.44 7.45
CA ALA A 44 -3.31 10.24 8.04
C ALA A 44 -3.55 9.04 7.13
N PHE A 45 -2.54 8.17 7.00
CA PHE A 45 -2.70 6.90 6.31
C PHE A 45 -3.69 6.01 7.08
N GLY A 46 -4.68 5.48 6.38
CA GLY A 46 -5.63 4.51 6.92
C GLY A 46 -5.15 3.09 6.68
N TYR A 47 -5.20 2.64 5.43
CA TYR A 47 -4.85 1.26 5.04
C TYR A 47 -4.56 1.14 3.54
N VAL A 48 -3.92 0.03 3.13
CA VAL A 48 -3.78 -0.35 1.71
C VAL A 48 -5.10 -0.96 1.26
N ASP A 49 -5.71 -0.36 0.23
CA ASP A 49 -6.93 -0.83 -0.41
C ASP A 49 -6.67 -2.14 -1.18
N HIS A 50 -5.85 -2.05 -2.22
CA HIS A 50 -5.45 -3.22 -2.97
C HIS A 50 -4.12 -3.01 -3.67
N LEU A 51 -3.56 -4.11 -4.16
CA LEU A 51 -2.47 -4.10 -5.11
C LEU A 51 -2.96 -4.65 -6.44
N THR A 52 -2.52 -4.05 -7.53
CA THR A 52 -2.75 -4.57 -8.89
C THR A 52 -1.43 -5.04 -9.46
N SER A 53 -1.37 -6.31 -9.88
CA SER A 53 -0.20 -6.87 -10.55
C SER A 53 -0.02 -6.25 -11.94
N PRO A 54 1.19 -6.30 -12.52
CA PRO A 54 1.43 -5.88 -13.90
C PRO A 54 0.58 -6.64 -14.94
N TRP A 55 -0.03 -7.75 -14.53
CA TRP A 55 -0.90 -8.60 -15.36
C TRP A 55 -2.39 -8.37 -15.08
N GLY A 56 -2.74 -7.47 -14.15
CA GLY A 56 -4.11 -7.09 -13.82
C GLY A 56 -4.73 -7.86 -12.65
N ASP A 57 -3.96 -8.67 -11.92
CA ASP A 57 -4.47 -9.39 -10.76
C ASP A 57 -4.66 -8.43 -9.58
N LYS A 58 -5.86 -8.43 -9.01
CA LYS A 58 -6.19 -7.60 -7.85
C LYS A 58 -6.02 -8.40 -6.55
N ILE A 59 -5.21 -7.88 -5.63
CA ILE A 59 -4.98 -8.44 -4.30
C ILE A 59 -5.55 -7.46 -3.26
N GLU A 60 -6.54 -7.91 -2.50
CA GLU A 60 -7.18 -7.11 -1.44
C GLU A 60 -6.76 -7.65 -0.06
N PRO A 61 -5.85 -6.97 0.67
CA PRO A 61 -5.28 -7.49 1.90
C PRO A 61 -6.30 -7.81 3.02
N TRP A 62 -7.50 -7.24 3.02
CA TRP A 62 -8.56 -7.60 3.97
C TRP A 62 -9.32 -8.88 3.61
N ARG A 63 -9.20 -9.38 2.38
CA ARG A 63 -9.86 -10.63 1.95
C ARG A 63 -9.00 -11.86 2.13
N VAL A 64 -7.69 -11.68 2.33
CA VAL A 64 -6.77 -12.79 2.60
C VAL A 64 -7.02 -13.34 4.01
N ALA A 65 -6.78 -14.64 4.21
CA ALA A 65 -6.95 -15.27 5.52
C ALA A 65 -5.96 -14.68 6.55
N ASP A 66 -6.28 -14.74 7.85
CA ASP A 66 -5.39 -14.19 8.88
C ASP A 66 -4.07 -14.97 9.02
N THR A 67 -4.01 -16.18 8.50
CA THR A 67 -2.79 -16.99 8.40
C THR A 67 -1.96 -16.67 7.16
N ASP A 68 -2.51 -15.90 6.22
CA ASP A 68 -1.82 -15.51 5.00
C ASP A 68 -0.81 -14.39 5.33
N PRO A 69 0.45 -14.50 4.88
CA PRO A 69 1.45 -13.45 5.09
C PRO A 69 1.03 -12.05 4.59
N LEU A 70 0.08 -11.96 3.66
CA LEU A 70 -0.44 -10.68 3.17
C LEU A 70 -1.35 -9.95 4.17
N VAL A 71 -1.75 -10.60 5.26
CA VAL A 71 -2.57 -10.01 6.34
C VAL A 71 -1.93 -8.74 6.93
N ASP A 72 -0.60 -8.68 6.99
CA ASP A 72 0.14 -7.57 7.57
C ASP A 72 0.08 -6.29 6.71
N LEU A 73 -0.22 -6.43 5.41
CA LEU A 73 -0.37 -5.29 4.49
C LEU A 73 -1.58 -4.41 4.83
N ARG A 74 -2.57 -4.95 5.57
CA ARG A 74 -3.75 -4.20 6.05
C ARG A 74 -3.37 -2.97 6.88
N ARG A 75 -2.22 -3.01 7.56
CA ARG A 75 -1.80 -1.98 8.53
C ARG A 75 -0.45 -1.37 8.17
N TRP A 76 -0.16 -1.27 6.87
CA TRP A 76 1.15 -0.83 6.37
C TRP A 76 1.75 0.26 7.26
N LYS A 77 2.87 -0.09 7.89
CA LYS A 77 3.76 0.85 8.54
C LYS A 77 4.95 0.95 7.60
N PRO A 78 5.25 2.12 7.02
CA PRO A 78 6.46 2.25 6.22
C PRO A 78 7.62 1.72 7.03
N ALA A 79 8.46 0.88 6.41
CA ALA A 79 9.75 0.55 6.99
C ALA A 79 10.44 1.89 7.28
N ALA A 80 11.01 2.06 8.47
CA ALA A 80 11.79 3.25 8.77
C ALA A 80 12.80 3.40 7.63
N PRO A 81 12.92 4.60 7.02
CA PRO A 81 13.81 4.79 5.89
C PRO A 81 15.21 4.31 6.29
N THR A 82 15.69 3.27 5.61
CA THR A 82 17.04 2.76 5.85
C THR A 82 18.00 3.77 5.23
N THR A 83 18.65 4.59 6.05
CA THR A 83 19.81 5.37 5.63
C THR A 83 20.92 4.39 5.27
N HIS A 84 21.25 4.31 3.98
CA HIS A 84 22.46 3.70 3.46
C HIS A 84 23.59 4.73 3.36
#